data_AF-A0A1F6C5B2-F1
#
_entry.id   AF-A0A1F6C5B2-F1
#
_cell.length_a   1.000
_cell.length_b   1.000
_cell.length_c   1.000
_cell.angle_alpha   90.00
_cell.angle_beta   90.00
_cell.angle_gamma   90.00
#
_symmetry.space_group_name_H-M   'P 1'
#
loop_
_entity.id
_entity.type
_entity.pdbx_description
1 polymer ?
#
loop_
_entity_poly.entity_id
_entity_poly.type
_entity_poly.pdbx_seq_one_letter_code
_entity_poly.pdbx_strand_id
1 'polypeptide(L)'
;MTMENRGNNVIHVIPPTSILFMNMRLRSFFSKETRLYNATTKLHFEANISYVGDITRISRRDLAKKLGPYYRKYLKEIENELAQVGIFLEARAPWWERPCDYYD
;
A
#
# COMPACT_ATOMS: atom_id res chain seq x y z
N MET A 1 13.52 7.96 27.50
CA MET A 1 12.33 7.28 26.94
C MET A 1 11.11 8.03 27.45
N THR A 2 10.49 8.83 26.61
CA THR A 2 9.32 9.63 27.03
C THR A 2 8.19 9.28 26.09
N MET A 3 7.24 8.50 26.61
CA MET A 3 5.99 8.16 25.93
C MET A 3 5.01 9.30 26.17
N GLU A 4 4.69 10.07 25.14
CA GLU A 4 3.52 10.95 25.17
C GLU A 4 2.30 10.18 24.67
N ASN A 5 1.37 9.99 25.61
CA ASN A 5 0.15 9.24 25.46
C ASN A 5 -0.99 10.24 25.18
N ARG A 6 -1.30 10.49 23.91
CA ARG A 6 -2.51 11.19 23.46
C ARG A 6 -3.18 10.35 22.37
N GLY A 7 -4.15 9.52 22.77
CA GLY A 7 -5.00 8.74 21.87
C GLY A 7 -4.22 7.77 20.98
N ASN A 8 -4.03 6.53 21.44
CA ASN A 8 -3.23 5.46 20.82
C ASN A 8 -3.62 5.11 19.36
N ASN A 9 -3.37 5.99 18.40
CA ASN A 9 -3.15 5.61 17.02
C ASN A 9 -1.70 5.12 16.95
N VAL A 10 -1.50 3.80 16.99
CA VAL A 10 -0.20 3.20 16.70
C VAL A 10 0.16 3.56 15.26
N ILE A 11 1.06 4.52 15.09
CA ILE A 11 1.58 4.87 13.77
C ILE A 11 2.59 3.80 13.40
N HIS A 12 2.18 2.87 12.53
CA HIS A 12 3.11 1.90 11.97
C HIS A 12 4.14 2.62 11.11
N VAL A 13 5.43 2.42 11.39
CA VAL A 13 6.53 2.98 10.59
C VAL A 13 7.15 1.85 9.76
N ILE A 14 7.24 2.07 8.45
CA ILE A 14 7.85 1.10 7.53
C ILE A 14 9.38 1.25 7.62
N PRO A 15 10.12 0.16 7.87
CA PRO A 15 11.58 0.22 7.99
C PRO A 15 12.24 0.52 6.63
N PRO A 16 13.37 1.25 6.58
CA PRO A 16 14.11 1.53 5.35
C PRO A 16 14.53 0.28 4.56
N THR A 17 14.64 -0.87 5.23
CA THR A 17 14.93 -2.16 4.60
C THR A 17 13.87 -2.60 3.57
N SER A 18 12.66 -2.05 3.63
CA SER A 18 11.57 -2.33 2.68
C SER A 18 11.64 -1.48 1.40
N ILE A 19 12.67 -0.65 1.20
CA ILE A 19 12.80 0.26 0.04
C ILE A 19 12.62 -0.40 -1.32
N LEU A 20 13.14 -1.61 -1.51
CA LEU A 20 13.02 -2.35 -2.77
C LEU A 20 11.56 -2.68 -3.08
N PHE A 21 10.79 -3.08 -2.08
CA PHE A 21 9.36 -3.36 -2.25
C PHE A 21 8.57 -2.07 -2.45
N MET A 22 8.87 -1.02 -1.69
CA MET A 22 8.20 0.28 -1.81
C MET A 22 8.34 0.90 -3.20
N ASN A 23 9.50 0.71 -3.85
CA ASN A 23 9.77 1.15 -5.23
C ASN A 23 9.20 0.21 -6.30
N MET A 24 8.60 -0.92 -5.92
CA MET A 24 8.00 -1.85 -6.87
C MET A 24 6.65 -1.33 -7.35
N ARG A 25 6.36 -1.51 -8.65
CA ARG A 25 5.02 -1.27 -9.18
C ARG A 25 4.01 -2.15 -8.47
N LEU A 26 2.89 -1.57 -8.05
CA LEU A 26 1.83 -2.27 -7.33
C LEU A 26 1.33 -3.49 -8.11
N ARG A 27 1.06 -3.31 -9.41
CA ARG A 27 0.63 -4.41 -10.30
C ARG A 27 1.65 -5.55 -10.37
N SER A 28 2.95 -5.24 -10.36
CA SER A 28 4.01 -6.24 -10.41
C SER A 28 4.12 -7.01 -9.09
N PHE A 29 3.95 -6.32 -7.97
CA PHE A 29 3.91 -6.94 -6.64
C PHE A 29 2.78 -7.98 -6.53
N PHE A 30 1.60 -7.67 -7.09
CA PHE A 30 0.43 -8.56 -7.08
C PHE A 30 0.28 -9.45 -8.33
N SER A 31 1.35 -9.63 -9.12
CA SER A 31 1.28 -10.31 -10.43
C SER A 31 0.95 -11.80 -10.38
N LYS A 32 1.19 -12.47 -9.25
CA LYS A 32 0.94 -13.92 -9.10
C LYS A 32 -0.55 -14.28 -9.08
N GLU A 33 -1.41 -13.36 -8.65
CA GLU A 33 -2.84 -13.59 -8.49
C GLU A 33 -3.61 -12.68 -9.44
N THR A 34 -4.15 -13.23 -10.53
CA THR A 34 -4.83 -12.46 -11.60
C THR A 34 -5.89 -11.51 -11.06
N ARG A 35 -6.63 -11.90 -10.02
CA ARG A 35 -7.65 -11.05 -9.39
C ARG A 35 -7.06 -9.83 -8.69
N LEU A 36 -5.94 -9.98 -7.97
CA LEU A 36 -5.26 -8.89 -7.28
C LEU A 36 -4.51 -8.01 -8.28
N TYR A 37 -3.93 -8.60 -9.32
CA TYR A 37 -3.39 -7.87 -10.46
C TYR A 37 -4.44 -6.95 -11.11
N ASN A 38 -5.64 -7.46 -11.39
CA ASN A 38 -6.73 -6.66 -11.97
C ASN A 38 -7.21 -5.57 -11.00
N ALA A 39 -7.36 -5.89 -9.72
CA ALA A 39 -7.74 -4.91 -8.70
C ALA A 39 -6.71 -3.77 -8.60
N THR A 40 -5.42 -4.09 -8.61
CA THR A 40 -4.33 -3.12 -8.49
C THR A 40 -4.11 -2.32 -9.77
N THR A 41 -4.37 -2.92 -10.94
CA THR A 41 -4.45 -2.21 -12.22
C THR A 41 -5.54 -1.14 -12.19
N LYS A 42 -6.72 -1.46 -11.64
CA LYS A 42 -7.79 -0.47 -11.45
C LYS A 42 -7.36 0.67 -10.53
N LEU A 43 -6.69 0.35 -9.41
CA LEU A 43 -6.15 1.35 -8.49
C LEU A 43 -5.12 2.27 -9.15
N HIS A 44 -4.28 1.74 -10.05
CA HIS A 44 -3.35 2.56 -10.81
C HIS A 44 -4.09 3.59 -11.68
N PHE A 45 -5.03 3.15 -12.53
CA PHE A 45 -5.72 4.04 -13.46
C PHE A 45 -6.71 5.02 -12.78
N GLU A 46 -7.44 4.58 -11.76
CA GLU A 46 -8.49 5.41 -11.14
C GLU A 46 -8.01 6.22 -9.93
N ALA A 47 -6.84 5.89 -9.37
CA ALA A 47 -6.38 6.49 -8.13
C ALA A 47 -4.92 6.94 -8.15
N ASN A 48 -4.22 6.77 -9.28
CA ASN A 48 -2.79 7.08 -9.42
C ASN A 48 -1.94 6.38 -8.32
N ILE A 49 -2.34 5.16 -7.95
CA ILE A 49 -1.62 4.29 -7.00
C ILE A 49 -0.78 3.33 -7.84
N SER A 50 0.44 3.73 -8.15
CA SER A 50 1.29 3.02 -9.11
C SER A 50 2.32 2.13 -8.43
N TYR A 51 2.75 2.50 -7.23
CA TYR A 51 3.79 1.83 -6.46
C TYR A 51 3.25 1.25 -5.16
N VAL A 52 3.95 0.26 -4.60
CA VAL A 52 3.66 -0.25 -3.25
C VAL A 52 3.75 0.88 -2.22
N GLY A 53 4.68 1.83 -2.37
CA GLY A 53 4.74 2.98 -1.46
C GLY A 53 3.49 3.86 -1.51
N ASP A 54 2.83 3.99 -2.67
CA ASP A 54 1.60 4.78 -2.78
C ASP A 54 0.46 4.17 -1.95
N ILE A 55 0.29 2.83 -2.00
CA ILE A 55 -0.84 2.18 -1.31
C ILE A 55 -0.73 2.28 0.21
N THR A 56 0.47 2.36 0.77
CA THR A 56 0.70 2.49 2.22
C THR A 56 0.16 3.81 2.80
N ARG A 57 0.03 4.83 1.95
CA ARG A 57 -0.46 6.17 2.32
C ARG A 57 -1.98 6.29 2.23
N ILE A 58 -2.66 5.30 1.65
CA ILE A 58 -4.11 5.30 1.43
C ILE A 58 -4.82 4.74 2.65
N SER A 59 -5.92 5.39 3.06
CA SER A 59 -6.76 4.87 4.14
C SER A 59 -7.53 3.62 3.71
N ARG A 60 -7.82 2.70 4.64
CA ARG A 60 -8.67 1.53 4.35
C ARG A 60 -10.02 1.93 3.78
N ARG A 61 -10.57 3.05 4.26
CA ARG A 61 -11.85 3.60 3.81
C ARG A 61 -11.80 4.08 2.36
N ASP A 62 -10.73 4.76 1.95
CA ASP A 62 -10.60 5.25 0.58
C ASP A 62 -10.25 4.12 -0.39
N LEU A 63 -9.46 3.15 0.07
CA LEU A 63 -9.20 1.92 -0.68
C LEU A 63 -10.51 1.13 -0.89
N ALA A 64 -11.37 1.06 0.13
CA ALA A 64 -12.67 0.40 0.04
C ALA A 64 -13.59 1.05 -1.01
N LYS A 65 -13.64 2.39 -1.07
CA LYS A 65 -14.41 3.12 -2.09
C LYS A 65 -13.93 2.79 -3.51
N LYS A 66 -12.61 2.69 -3.71
CA LYS A 66 -12.00 2.42 -5.02
C LYS A 66 -12.18 0.96 -5.47
N LEU A 67 -12.05 0.02 -4.54
CA LEU A 67 -12.21 -1.42 -4.80
C LEU A 67 -13.67 -1.87 -4.98
N GLY A 68 -14.64 -1.09 -4.50
CA GLY A 68 -16.06 -1.34 -4.72
C GLY A 68 -16.60 -2.57 -3.96
N PRO A 69 -17.63 -3.28 -4.47
CA PRO A 69 -18.36 -4.32 -3.71
C PRO A 69 -17.49 -5.45 -3.14
N TYR A 70 -16.37 -5.75 -3.79
CA TYR A 70 -15.47 -6.83 -3.39
C TYR A 70 -14.34 -6.38 -2.45
N TYR A 71 -14.40 -5.13 -1.94
CA TYR A 71 -13.29 -4.55 -1.18
C TYR A 71 -12.89 -5.38 0.03
N ARG A 72 -13.82 -5.97 0.79
CA ARG A 72 -13.46 -6.70 2.03
C ARG A 72 -12.53 -7.88 1.75
N LYS A 73 -12.78 -8.61 0.66
CA LYS A 73 -11.97 -9.75 0.24
C LYS A 73 -10.61 -9.28 -0.27
N TYR A 74 -10.60 -8.34 -1.23
CA TYR A 74 -9.36 -7.84 -1.82
C TYR A 74 -8.49 -7.08 -0.82
N LEU A 75 -9.09 -6.30 0.09
CA LEU A 75 -8.37 -5.58 1.14
C LEU A 75 -7.60 -6.55 2.03
N LYS A 76 -8.26 -7.61 2.53
CA LYS A 76 -7.63 -8.61 3.38
C LYS A 76 -6.48 -9.32 2.66
N GLU A 77 -6.66 -9.65 1.39
CA GLU A 77 -5.61 -10.29 0.58
C GLU A 77 -4.43 -9.34 0.32
N ILE A 78 -4.70 -8.07 -0.03
CA ILE A 78 -3.69 -7.02 -0.20
C ILE A 78 -2.88 -6.84 1.08
N GLU A 79 -3.56 -6.72 2.23
CA GLU A 79 -2.90 -6.57 3.53
C GLU A 79 -2.03 -7.78 3.88
N ASN A 80 -2.52 -9.00 3.62
CA ASN A 80 -1.77 -10.22 3.88
C ASN A 80 -0.48 -10.30 3.04
N GLU A 81 -0.54 -9.98 1.74
CA GLU A 81 0.62 -9.98 0.86
C GLU A 81 1.63 -8.88 1.24
N LEU A 82 1.16 -7.68 1.59
CA LEU A 82 2.04 -6.62 2.08
C LEU A 82 2.71 -7.00 3.41
N ALA A 83 1.97 -7.64 4.31
CA ALA A 83 2.48 -8.06 5.61
C ALA A 83 3.61 -9.12 5.49
N GLN A 84 3.60 -9.96 4.44
CA GLN A 84 4.69 -10.92 4.17
C GLN A 84 6.05 -10.24 3.96
N VAL A 85 6.05 -8.97 3.54
CA VAL A 85 7.27 -8.16 3.34
C VAL A 85 7.41 -7.03 4.37
N GLY A 86 6.65 -7.10 5.48
CA GLY A 86 6.70 -6.12 6.57
C GLY A 86 6.12 -4.75 6.21
N ILE A 87 5.24 -4.68 5.21
CA ILE A 87 4.56 -3.45 4.78
C ILE A 87 3.10 -3.49 5.26
N PHE A 88 2.59 -2.36 5.71
CA PHE A 88 1.23 -2.22 6.20
C PHE A 88 0.54 -1.03 5.56
N LEU A 89 -0.78 -1.09 5.43
CA LEU A 89 -1.59 0.07 5.07
C LEU A 89 -1.60 1.10 6.20
N GLU A 90 -1.84 2.37 5.86
CA GLU A 90 -1.87 3.49 6.81
C GLU A 90 -0.58 3.63 7.61
N ALA A 91 0.55 3.20 7.03
CA ALA A 91 1.86 3.23 7.63
C ALA A 91 2.71 4.36 7.03
N ARG A 92 3.60 4.92 7.85
CA ARG A 92 4.50 6.00 7.43
C ARG A 92 5.82 5.43 6.92
N ALA A 93 6.22 5.88 5.75
CA ALA A 93 7.59 5.73 5.23
C ALA A 93 8.16 7.14 4.93
N PRO A 94 8.69 7.85 5.94
CA PRO A 94 9.15 9.24 5.79
C PRO A 94 10.32 9.40 4.80
N TRP A 95 11.12 8.34 4.68
CA TRP A 95 12.29 8.25 3.80
C TRP A 95 11.94 7.89 2.35
N TRP A 96 10.68 7.50 2.09
CA TRP A 96 10.28 7.03 0.76
C TRP A 96 9.75 8.18 -0.09
N GLU A 97 10.41 8.40 -1.22
CA GLU A 97 9.97 9.30 -2.27
C GLU A 97 9.44 8.47 -3.44
N ARG A 98 8.32 8.91 -4.02
CA ARG A 98 7.72 8.22 -5.17
C ARG A 98 8.74 8.25 -6.32
N PRO A 99 9.08 7.09 -6.92
CA PRO A 99 9.96 7.07 -8.08
C PRO A 99 9.40 7.92 -9.22
N CYS A 100 10.26 8.66 -9.92
CA CYS A 100 9.85 9.40 -11.11
C CYS A 100 9.39 8.45 -12.20
N ASP A 101 8.11 8.56 -12.58
CA ASP A 101 7.54 7.89 -13.74
C ASP A 101 8.12 8.56 -15.01
N TYR A 102 9.29 8.11 -15.48
CA TYR A 102 9.89 8.67 -16.71
C TYR A 102 9.14 8.27 -18.00
N TYR A 103 8.21 7.34 -17.91
CA TYR A 103 7.37 6.88 -19.02
C TYR A 103 6.04 6.36 -18.46
N ASP A 104 4.98 7.16 -18.57
CA ASP A 104 3.59 6.70 -18.69
C ASP A 104 3.04 7.30 -19.99
#